data_AF-A0A1C4CX84-F1
#
_entry.id   AF-A0A1C4CX84-F1
#
_cell.length_a   1.000
_cell.length_b   1.000
_cell.length_c   1.000
_cell.angle_alpha   90.00
_cell.angle_beta   90.00
_cell.angle_gamma   90.00
#
_symmetry.space_group_name_H-M   'P 1'
#
loop_
_entity.id
_entity.type
_entity.pdbx_description
1 polymer ?
#
loop_
_entity_poly.entity_id
_entity_poly.type
_entity_poly.pdbx_seq_one_letter_code
_entity_poly.pdbx_strand_id
1 'polypeptide(L)'
;MEKDDDLIQMNLKKLEEVVDGEGLQESFHYIEIHGVCIDSKSIKEGNVFVPIIRVKDGHDYVKEAMDNGAVASLWKKSYGTPPKGMPIIFVDDTLFALQQLAQFYRKELNVKVIGITGSNGKTTVKDIISTILSTTHRVHKTKGNFNSQIGLPLTILEMKRDTEFLIL
;
A
#
# COMPACT_ATOMS: atom_id res chain seq x y z
N MET A 1 20.06 -0.52 -17.65
CA MET A 1 18.78 -1.26 -17.56
C MET A 1 18.37 -1.19 -16.11
N GLU A 2 17.55 -0.19 -15.79
CA GLU A 2 16.97 -0.02 -14.45
C GLU A 2 16.22 -1.30 -14.09
N LYS A 3 16.63 -1.96 -13.00
CA LYS A 3 15.81 -3.01 -12.41
C LYS A 3 14.62 -2.28 -11.79
N ASP A 4 13.43 -2.54 -12.33
CA ASP A 4 12.17 -1.93 -11.91
C ASP A 4 12.08 -1.82 -10.39
N ASP A 5 11.73 -0.62 -9.95
CA ASP A 5 11.39 -0.24 -8.57
C ASP A 5 10.05 -0.87 -8.15
N ASP A 6 9.85 -2.16 -8.44
CA ASP A 6 8.58 -2.85 -8.20
C ASP A 6 8.35 -3.03 -6.69
N LEU A 7 7.38 -2.27 -6.19
CA LEU A 7 6.96 -2.24 -4.79
C LEU A 7 6.04 -3.40 -4.44
N ILE A 8 5.38 -4.00 -5.43
CA ILE A 8 4.47 -5.14 -5.28
C ILE A 8 4.40 -5.81 -6.64
N GLN A 9 4.35 -7.14 -6.68
CA GLN A 9 4.06 -7.87 -7.93
C GLN A 9 3.00 -8.91 -7.61
N MET A 10 1.75 -8.54 -7.87
CA MET A 10 0.60 -9.43 -7.82
C MET A 10 -0.44 -8.89 -8.80
N ASN A 11 -1.36 -9.75 -9.23
CA ASN A 11 -2.46 -9.33 -10.09
C ASN A 11 -3.73 -8.98 -9.28
N LEU A 12 -4.71 -8.38 -9.97
CA LEU A 12 -5.97 -7.96 -9.34
C LEU A 12 -6.76 -9.11 -8.71
N LYS A 13 -6.70 -10.33 -9.27
CA LYS A 13 -7.33 -11.50 -8.64
C LYS A 13 -6.71 -11.77 -7.28
N LYS A 14 -5.38 -11.76 -7.21
CA LYS A 14 -4.69 -12.01 -5.94
C LYS A 14 -4.97 -10.92 -4.92
N LEU A 15 -5.06 -9.67 -5.36
CA LEU A 15 -5.47 -8.56 -4.51
C LEU A 15 -6.86 -8.81 -3.93
N GLU A 16 -7.86 -9.13 -4.77
CA GLU A 16 -9.23 -9.42 -4.33
C GLU A 16 -9.25 -10.50 -3.23
N GLU A 17 -8.52 -11.60 -3.41
CA GLU A 17 -8.38 -12.66 -2.39
C GLU A 17 -7.74 -12.14 -1.08
N VAL A 18 -6.68 -11.34 -1.18
CA VAL A 18 -5.91 -10.85 -0.01
C VAL A 18 -6.72 -9.87 0.83
N VAL A 19 -7.55 -9.05 0.19
CA VAL A 19 -8.36 -8.04 0.87
C VAL A 19 -9.75 -8.53 1.27
N ASP A 20 -10.05 -9.81 1.04
CA ASP A 20 -11.39 -10.38 1.23
C ASP A 20 -12.46 -9.58 0.46
N GLY A 21 -12.11 -9.23 -0.79
CA GLY A 21 -12.92 -8.43 -1.69
C GLY A 21 -13.80 -9.26 -2.61
N GLU A 22 -14.68 -8.58 -3.33
CA GLU A 22 -15.55 -9.20 -4.33
C GLU A 22 -15.88 -8.26 -5.51
N GLY A 23 -16.48 -8.83 -6.54
CA GLY A 23 -17.07 -8.09 -7.66
C GLY A 23 -16.10 -7.81 -8.81
N LEU A 24 -14.87 -8.32 -8.75
CA LEU A 24 -13.95 -8.28 -9.87
C LEU A 24 -14.43 -9.22 -11.00
N GLN A 25 -14.38 -8.73 -12.24
CA GLN A 25 -14.70 -9.56 -13.41
C GLN A 25 -13.48 -10.38 -13.84
N GLU A 26 -13.71 -11.59 -14.35
CA GLU A 26 -12.63 -12.49 -14.78
C GLU A 26 -11.67 -11.87 -15.81
N SER A 27 -12.19 -10.98 -16.66
CA SER A 27 -11.40 -10.25 -17.67
C SER A 27 -10.34 -9.32 -17.07
N PHE A 28 -10.39 -9.02 -15.77
CA PHE A 28 -9.43 -8.16 -15.08
C PHE A 28 -8.45 -8.94 -14.20
N HIS A 29 -8.62 -10.25 -14.03
CA HIS A 29 -7.83 -11.06 -13.10
C HIS A 29 -6.32 -11.02 -13.35
N TYR A 30 -5.90 -10.83 -14.60
CA TYR A 30 -4.49 -10.86 -15.01
C TYR A 30 -3.82 -9.48 -15.02
N ILE A 31 -4.55 -8.40 -14.68
CA ILE A 31 -3.96 -7.06 -14.62
C ILE A 31 -2.97 -7.03 -13.44
N GLU A 32 -1.72 -6.71 -13.75
CA GLU A 32 -0.64 -6.60 -12.76
C GLU A 32 -0.73 -5.28 -11.98
N ILE A 33 -0.36 -5.37 -10.71
CA ILE A 33 -0.30 -4.25 -9.78
C ILE A 33 1.16 -3.96 -9.48
N HIS A 34 1.55 -2.70 -9.61
CA HIS A 34 2.92 -2.22 -9.36
C HIS A 34 3.03 -1.32 -8.12
N GLY A 35 1.89 -0.95 -7.52
CA GLY A 35 1.88 -0.17 -6.29
C GLY A 35 0.50 0.05 -5.72
N VAL A 36 0.46 0.66 -4.53
CA VAL A 36 -0.76 1.02 -3.83
C VAL A 36 -0.65 2.49 -3.45
N CYS A 37 -1.71 3.26 -3.70
CA CYS A 37 -1.74 4.68 -3.38
C CYS A 37 -3.09 5.09 -2.77
N ILE A 38 -3.06 6.03 -1.84
CA ILE A 38 -4.26 6.58 -1.17
C ILE A 38 -4.48 8.06 -1.51
N ASP A 39 -3.59 8.65 -2.30
CA ASP A 39 -3.65 10.04 -2.74
C ASP A 39 -3.77 10.06 -4.26
N SER A 40 -4.94 10.43 -4.78
CA SER A 40 -5.25 10.42 -6.21
C SER A 40 -4.24 11.22 -7.03
N LYS A 41 -3.65 12.28 -6.46
CA LYS A 41 -2.67 13.15 -7.13
C LYS A 41 -1.29 12.54 -7.27
N SER A 42 -1.00 11.53 -6.47
CA SER A 42 0.30 10.85 -6.40
C SER A 42 0.27 9.47 -7.07
N ILE A 43 -0.84 9.15 -7.77
CA ILE A 43 -0.98 7.91 -8.52
C ILE A 43 0.11 7.81 -9.58
N LYS A 44 0.69 6.61 -9.67
CA LYS A 44 1.53 6.19 -10.79
C LYS A 44 0.80 5.14 -11.60
N GLU A 45 1.16 5.01 -12.87
CA GLU A 45 0.66 3.94 -13.73
C GLU A 45 0.88 2.57 -13.07
N GLY A 46 -0.12 1.68 -13.15
CA GLY A 46 -0.08 0.37 -12.51
C GLY A 46 -0.44 0.37 -11.00
N ASN A 47 -0.77 1.52 -10.41
CA ASN A 47 -1.18 1.56 -9.00
C ASN A 47 -2.66 1.17 -8.81
N VAL A 48 -2.94 0.55 -7.68
CA VAL A 48 -4.30 0.45 -7.14
C VAL A 48 -4.56 1.62 -6.20
N PHE A 49 -5.68 2.29 -6.40
CA PHE A 49 -6.14 3.35 -5.51
C PHE A 49 -6.94 2.77 -4.35
N VAL A 50 -6.63 3.20 -3.12
CA VAL A 50 -7.36 2.82 -1.91
C VAL A 50 -8.02 4.07 -1.32
N PRO A 51 -9.34 4.27 -1.50
CA PRO A 51 -10.02 5.43 -0.98
C PRO A 51 -10.16 5.32 0.55
N ILE A 52 -9.48 6.22 1.28
CA ILE A 52 -9.56 6.28 2.73
C ILE A 52 -10.31 7.54 3.16
N ILE A 53 -11.28 7.39 4.08
CA ILE A 53 -11.98 8.51 4.69
C ILE A 53 -11.09 9.14 5.76
N ARG A 54 -10.70 10.41 5.57
CA ARG A 54 -9.95 11.21 6.55
C ARG A 54 -10.66 12.53 6.80
N VAL A 55 -9.95 13.66 6.65
CA VAL A 55 -10.55 15.00 6.58
C VAL A 55 -11.40 15.15 5.31
N LYS A 56 -10.99 14.48 4.23
CA LYS A 56 -11.71 14.36 2.97
C LYS A 56 -12.02 12.89 2.73
N ASP A 57 -13.08 12.62 2.00
CA ASP A 57 -13.45 11.28 1.60
C ASP A 57 -12.69 10.86 0.35
N GLY A 58 -11.88 9.80 0.44
CA GLY A 58 -11.12 9.29 -0.70
C GLY A 58 -12.00 8.77 -1.84
N HIS A 59 -13.23 8.34 -1.57
CA HIS A 59 -14.12 7.77 -2.61
C HIS A 59 -14.52 8.81 -3.66
N ASP A 60 -14.59 10.09 -3.26
CA ASP A 60 -14.82 11.23 -4.16
C ASP A 60 -13.72 11.39 -5.23
N TYR A 61 -12.53 10.82 -4.99
CA TYR A 61 -11.35 10.97 -5.84
C TYR A 61 -11.02 9.73 -6.68
N VAL A 62 -11.86 8.69 -6.67
CA VAL A 62 -11.63 7.47 -7.48
C VAL A 62 -11.56 7.79 -8.97
N LYS A 63 -12.38 8.73 -9.45
CA LYS A 63 -12.32 9.18 -10.85
C LYS A 63 -11.00 9.89 -11.15
N GLU A 64 -10.54 10.77 -10.26
CA GLU A 64 -9.25 11.44 -10.42
C GLU A 64 -8.09 10.44 -10.43
N ALA A 65 -8.15 9.41 -9.56
CA ALA A 65 -7.13 8.36 -9.53
C ALA A 65 -7.11 7.54 -10.83
N MET A 66 -8.28 7.20 -11.38
CA MET A 66 -8.40 6.56 -12.69
C MET A 66 -7.78 7.42 -13.80
N ASP A 67 -8.12 8.71 -13.84
CA ASP A 67 -7.59 9.64 -14.84
C ASP A 67 -6.06 9.80 -14.74
N ASN A 68 -5.49 9.57 -13.55
CA ASN A 68 -4.03 9.60 -13.29
C ASN A 68 -3.31 8.26 -13.52
N GLY A 69 -4.01 7.20 -13.98
CA GLY A 69 -3.40 5.93 -14.38
C GLY A 69 -3.53 4.79 -13.35
N ALA A 70 -4.47 4.90 -12.40
CA ALA A 70 -4.81 3.76 -11.55
C ALA A 70 -5.39 2.62 -12.39
N VAL A 71 -5.00 1.38 -12.08
CA VAL A 71 -5.49 0.18 -12.78
C VAL A 71 -6.72 -0.43 -12.14
N ALA A 72 -6.96 -0.13 -10.86
CA ALA A 72 -8.18 -0.47 -10.13
C ALA A 72 -8.34 0.44 -8.90
N SER A 73 -9.52 0.38 -8.28
CA SER A 73 -9.75 0.97 -6.97
C SER A 73 -10.47 -0.02 -6.04
N LEU A 74 -10.16 0.06 -4.75
CA LEU A 74 -11.05 -0.51 -3.74
C LEU A 74 -12.30 0.37 -3.59
N TRP A 75 -13.40 -0.21 -3.11
CA TRP A 75 -14.63 0.51 -2.85
C TRP A 75 -15.38 -0.06 -1.66
N LYS A 76 -15.76 0.79 -0.71
CA LYS A 76 -16.56 0.34 0.43
C LYS A 76 -17.98 -0.02 -0.02
N LYS A 77 -18.44 -1.25 0.24
CA LYS A 77 -19.77 -1.75 -0.17
C LYS A 77 -20.92 -0.82 0.23
N SER A 78 -20.83 -0.25 1.43
CA SER A 78 -21.86 0.66 1.96
C SER A 78 -21.77 2.10 1.42
N TYR A 79 -20.82 2.42 0.54
CA TYR A 79 -20.60 3.79 0.03
C TYR A 79 -21.56 4.17 -1.10
N GLY A 80 -22.18 3.18 -1.75
CA GLY A 80 -23.06 3.38 -2.90
C GLY A 80 -22.41 2.90 -4.20
N THR A 81 -22.79 3.52 -5.31
CA THR A 81 -22.35 3.08 -6.65
C THR A 81 -21.01 3.72 -7.02
N PRO A 82 -19.97 2.94 -7.36
CA PRO A 82 -18.69 3.49 -7.80
C PRO A 82 -18.78 4.16 -9.18
N PRO A 83 -17.82 5.04 -9.51
CA PRO A 83 -17.62 5.51 -10.88
C PRO A 83 -17.41 4.33 -11.84
N LYS A 84 -17.93 4.46 -13.07
CA LYS A 84 -17.67 3.50 -14.15
C LYS A 84 -16.35 3.85 -14.86
N GLY A 85 -15.73 2.85 -15.48
CA GLY A 85 -14.56 3.04 -16.35
C GLY A 85 -13.28 2.37 -15.87
N MET A 86 -13.27 1.80 -14.67
CA MET A 86 -12.12 1.09 -14.10
C MET A 86 -12.59 -0.12 -13.29
N PRO A 87 -11.79 -1.19 -13.17
CA PRO A 87 -12.05 -2.29 -12.24
C PRO A 87 -12.22 -1.79 -10.81
N ILE A 88 -13.25 -2.30 -10.12
CA ILE A 88 -13.54 -2.00 -8.72
C ILE A 88 -13.58 -3.30 -7.93
N ILE A 89 -12.88 -3.33 -6.81
CA ILE A 89 -12.93 -4.41 -5.83
C ILE A 89 -13.71 -3.92 -4.63
N PHE A 90 -14.85 -4.55 -4.36
CA PHE A 90 -15.74 -4.18 -3.25
C PHE A 90 -15.26 -4.82 -1.95
N VAL A 91 -15.16 -4.01 -0.89
CA VAL A 91 -14.72 -4.44 0.45
C VAL A 91 -15.63 -3.84 1.53
N ASP A 92 -15.68 -4.45 2.70
CA ASP A 92 -16.49 -3.92 3.82
C ASP A 92 -15.87 -2.66 4.44
N ASP A 93 -14.53 -2.59 4.48
CA ASP A 93 -13.80 -1.42 4.97
C ASP A 93 -12.46 -1.27 4.23
N THR A 94 -12.25 -0.11 3.61
CA THR A 94 -11.07 0.16 2.77
C THR A 94 -9.80 0.35 3.58
N LEU A 95 -9.90 0.82 4.83
CA LEU A 95 -8.75 0.90 5.74
C LEU A 95 -8.33 -0.49 6.20
N PHE A 96 -9.30 -1.33 6.55
CA PHE A 96 -9.01 -2.71 6.90
C PHE A 96 -8.38 -3.47 5.74
N ALA A 97 -8.91 -3.31 4.52
CA ALA A 97 -8.33 -3.88 3.31
C ALA A 97 -6.86 -3.45 3.09
N LEU A 98 -6.54 -2.16 3.29
CA LEU A 98 -5.16 -1.67 3.22
C LEU A 98 -4.25 -2.36 4.24
N GLN A 99 -4.74 -2.58 5.46
CA GLN A 99 -4.00 -3.26 6.52
C GLN A 99 -3.78 -4.74 6.22
N GLN A 100 -4.78 -5.43 5.67
CA GLN A 100 -4.66 -6.82 5.22
C GLN A 100 -3.60 -6.95 4.13
N LEU A 101 -3.64 -6.07 3.14
CA LEU A 101 -2.66 -6.05 2.04
C LEU A 101 -1.24 -5.82 2.56
N ALA A 102 -1.04 -4.86 3.47
CA ALA A 102 0.25 -4.63 4.10
C ALA A 102 0.73 -5.83 4.91
N GLN A 103 -0.17 -6.48 5.67
CA GLN A 103 0.19 -7.68 6.44
C GLN A 103 0.62 -8.83 5.51
N PHE A 104 -0.10 -9.04 4.42
CA PHE A 104 0.25 -10.03 3.39
C PHE A 104 1.62 -9.74 2.79
N TYR A 105 1.85 -8.51 2.32
CA TYR A 105 3.10 -8.13 1.67
C TYR A 105 4.32 -8.25 2.61
N ARG A 106 4.17 -7.86 3.88
CA ARG A 106 5.22 -8.06 4.90
C ARG A 106 5.56 -9.55 5.08
N LYS A 107 4.56 -10.44 5.09
CA LYS A 107 4.76 -11.89 5.25
C LYS A 107 5.49 -12.48 4.04
N GLU A 108 5.13 -12.04 2.84
CA GLU A 108 5.78 -12.47 1.59
C GLU A 108 7.28 -12.16 1.57
N LEU A 109 7.69 -10.96 2.01
CA LEU A 109 9.09 -10.55 1.93
C LEU A 109 10.00 -11.12 3.01
N ASN A 110 9.45 -11.78 4.05
CA ASN A 110 10.21 -12.40 5.14
C ASN A 110 11.31 -11.49 5.76
N VAL A 111 11.03 -10.19 5.84
CA VAL A 111 11.99 -9.18 6.33
C VAL A 111 12.18 -9.25 7.84
N LYS A 112 13.39 -8.90 8.32
CA LYS A 112 13.64 -8.72 9.76
C LYS A 112 13.06 -7.39 10.21
N VAL A 113 12.12 -7.43 11.15
CA VAL A 113 11.42 -6.23 11.64
C VAL A 113 12.01 -5.77 12.97
N ILE A 114 12.37 -4.49 13.06
CA ILE A 114 12.83 -3.81 14.27
C ILE A 114 11.78 -2.76 14.63
N GLY A 115 11.09 -2.94 15.75
CA GLY A 115 10.13 -1.95 16.27
C GLY A 115 10.78 -1.07 17.34
N ILE A 116 10.67 0.25 17.18
CA ILE A 116 11.24 1.22 18.13
C ILE A 116 10.11 1.94 18.86
N THR A 117 10.04 1.74 20.17
CA THR A 117 9.05 2.38 21.05
C THR A 117 9.70 3.21 22.15
N GLY A 118 8.90 4.01 22.86
CA GLY A 118 9.34 4.87 23.98
C GLY A 118 8.79 6.29 23.88
N SER A 119 8.82 7.05 24.97
CA SER A 119 8.26 8.41 24.97
C SER A 119 9.15 9.40 24.20
N ASN A 120 10.47 9.29 24.35
CA ASN A 120 11.47 10.20 23.76
C ASN A 120 12.55 9.42 22.99
N GLY A 121 13.22 10.09 22.03
CA GLY A 121 14.39 9.54 21.33
C GLY A 121 14.14 8.52 20.22
N LYS A 122 12.88 8.11 19.99
CA LYS A 122 12.51 7.11 18.95
C LYS A 122 13.09 7.43 17.58
N THR A 123 12.91 8.67 17.11
CA THR A 123 13.39 9.11 15.79
C THR A 123 14.92 9.06 15.70
N THR A 124 15.62 9.55 16.73
CA THR A 124 17.09 9.51 16.78
C THR A 124 17.61 8.08 16.76
N VAL A 125 17.04 7.18 17.56
CA VAL A 125 17.43 5.76 17.59
C VAL A 125 17.13 5.09 16.25
N LYS A 126 15.98 5.38 15.64
CA LYS A 126 15.61 4.89 14.31
C LYS A 126 16.64 5.31 13.26
N ASP A 127 17.06 6.56 13.26
CA ASP A 127 18.02 7.08 12.29
C ASP A 127 19.43 6.50 12.49
N ILE A 128 19.88 6.33 13.74
CA ILE A 128 21.17 5.69 14.04
C ILE A 128 21.18 4.23 13.56
N ILE A 129 20.18 3.44 13.96
CA ILE A 129 20.09 2.02 13.57
C ILE A 129 19.99 1.89 12.05
N SER A 130 19.15 2.72 11.42
CA SER A 130 19.02 2.73 9.95
C SER A 130 20.35 3.04 9.27
N THR A 131 21.10 4.03 9.75
CA THR A 131 22.38 4.42 9.16
C THR A 131 23.40 3.30 9.26
N ILE A 132 23.50 2.65 10.43
CA ILE A 132 24.43 1.54 10.65
C ILE A 132 24.07 0.34 9.77
N LEU A 133 22.81 -0.11 9.80
CA LEU A 133 22.39 -1.28 9.02
C LEU A 133 22.47 -1.05 7.51
N SER A 134 22.25 0.18 7.04
CA SER A 134 22.34 0.52 5.61
C SER A 134 23.76 0.43 5.05
N THR A 135 24.80 0.28 5.91
CA THR A 135 26.18 0.08 5.44
C THR A 135 26.40 -1.29 4.81
N THR A 136 25.63 -2.30 5.21
CA THR A 136 25.80 -3.70 4.76
C THR A 136 24.51 -4.38 4.31
N HIS A 137 23.34 -3.78 4.56
CA HIS A 137 22.04 -4.35 4.25
C HIS A 137 21.12 -3.36 3.55
N ARG A 138 20.11 -3.88 2.85
CA ARG A 138 19.00 -3.08 2.33
C ARG A 138 17.96 -2.84 3.42
N VAL A 139 17.81 -1.58 3.81
CA VAL A 139 16.96 -1.16 4.93
C VAL A 139 15.81 -0.30 4.43
N HIS A 140 14.59 -0.63 4.85
CA HIS A 140 13.43 0.25 4.73
C HIS A 140 13.06 0.80 6.11
N LYS A 141 12.75 2.09 6.20
CA LYS A 141 12.32 2.72 7.45
C LYS A 141 11.07 3.57 7.25
N THR A 142 10.24 3.65 8.28
CA THR A 142 9.11 4.59 8.34
C THR A 142 9.61 6.02 8.11
N LYS A 143 9.14 6.66 7.04
CA LYS A 143 9.42 8.08 6.76
C LYS A 143 8.65 8.97 7.74
N GLY A 144 9.27 10.04 8.24
CA GLY A 144 8.60 11.00 9.13
C GLY A 144 7.90 10.37 10.34
N ASN A 145 6.64 10.75 10.57
CA ASN A 145 5.77 10.31 11.68
C ASN A 145 4.61 9.40 11.20
N PHE A 146 4.85 8.53 10.22
CA PHE A 146 3.83 7.60 9.72
C PHE A 146 3.53 6.42 10.67
N ASN A 147 3.28 6.72 11.95
CA ASN A 147 3.04 5.72 13.00
C ASN A 147 1.53 5.51 13.28
N SER A 148 0.69 5.83 12.30
CA SER A 148 -0.77 5.76 12.40
C SER A 148 -1.32 4.48 11.76
N GLN A 149 -2.62 4.23 11.95
CA GLN A 149 -3.36 3.11 11.34
C GLN A 149 -3.29 3.07 9.81
N ILE A 150 -2.88 4.18 9.16
CA ILE A 150 -2.75 4.30 7.71
C ILE A 150 -1.28 4.43 7.29
N GLY A 151 -0.49 5.21 8.05
CA GLY A 151 0.92 5.44 7.71
C GLY A 151 1.77 4.17 7.78
N LEU A 152 1.48 3.31 8.76
CA LEU A 152 2.23 2.07 8.93
C LEU A 152 1.98 1.07 7.78
N PRO A 153 0.73 0.77 7.39
CA PRO A 153 0.46 -0.04 6.19
C PRO A 153 1.13 0.51 4.92
N LEU A 154 1.06 1.82 4.69
CA LEU A 154 1.70 2.43 3.52
C LEU A 154 3.21 2.29 3.53
N THR A 155 3.85 2.48 4.68
CA THR A 155 5.30 2.25 4.82
C THR A 155 5.66 0.83 4.43
N ILE A 156 4.88 -0.16 4.87
CA ILE A 156 5.11 -1.55 4.52
C ILE A 156 4.93 -1.77 3.01
N LEU A 157 3.92 -1.16 2.39
CA LEU A 157 3.64 -1.30 0.95
C LEU A 157 4.62 -0.52 0.06
N GLU A 158 5.34 0.47 0.59
CA GLU A 158 6.45 1.16 -0.07
C GLU A 158 7.79 0.42 0.07
N MET A 159 7.81 -0.73 0.76
CA MET A 159 9.01 -1.52 0.94
C MET A 159 9.40 -2.22 -0.36
N LYS A 160 10.66 -2.04 -0.80
CA LYS A 160 11.19 -2.78 -1.96
C LYS A 160 11.30 -4.27 -1.62
N ARG A 161 11.06 -5.14 -2.61
CA ARG A 161 11.11 -6.60 -2.43
C ARG A 161 12.44 -7.14 -1.92
N ASP A 162 13.52 -6.41 -2.18
CA ASP A 162 14.88 -6.81 -1.85
C ASP A 162 15.34 -6.27 -0.48
N THR A 163 14.44 -5.61 0.26
CA THR A 163 14.65 -5.17 1.64
C THR A 163 14.98 -6.35 2.55
N GLU A 164 15.98 -6.20 3.41
CA GLU A 164 16.36 -7.20 4.41
C GLU A 164 15.87 -6.82 5.81
N PHE A 165 15.87 -5.52 6.12
CA PHE A 165 15.46 -4.97 7.41
C PHE A 165 14.39 -3.90 7.26
N LEU A 166 13.31 -4.03 8.03
CA LEU A 166 12.25 -3.03 8.16
C LEU A 166 12.29 -2.41 9.56
N ILE A 167 12.46 -1.10 9.65
CA ILE A 167 12.49 -0.36 10.92
C ILE A 167 11.22 0.46 11.07
N LEU A 168 10.43 0.12 12.10
CA LEU A 168 9.11 0.69 12.40
C LEU A 168 9.16 1.63 13.61
#